data_AF-E6MLJ4-F1
#
_entry.id   AF-E6MLJ4-F1
#
_cell.length_a   1.000
_cell.length_b   1.000
_cell.length_c   1.000
_cell.angle_alpha   90.00
_cell.angle_beta   90.00
_cell.angle_gamma   90.00
#
_symmetry.space_group_name_H-M   'P 1'
#
loop_
_entity.id
_entity.type
_entity.pdbx_description
1 polymer ?
#
loop_
_entity_poly.entity_id
_entity_poly.type
_entity_poly.pdbx_seq_one_letter_code
_entity_poly.pdbx_strand_id
1 'polypeptide(L)'
;MTKDNHLNYGIVRKDGLVYQGCLVHGKRQGDGRMCDSIGNIYIGTWKNDTLIRGTRIDTLGNRYTGKFNSNLQPHGYGTYHSKDGGFYEGNWSNGQRNGFGIRLAAHSELKVGEWHHNHYRGERLNYTNERVYGIDIAKYQHIDGKKRYAIQWKKLRIIGLGKLSKKKVIGRVNYPISFIYIKSTEGKSLLNPYYKKDYQSAKAAGYKVGTYHFFTTLTPAALQARYFLEHSYVKKGDFPPVLDVEPTHAQIMRMGGTKELFSAIRTWLHIVERATGRRPVLYISQIFVNRYLPEAPDIKRNYHIWISRYGEYKPGVKLIYWQLSPDGSVSGIHGKVDINVFNGYQDEFERFCSHH
;
A
#
# COMPACT_ATOMS: atom_id res chain seq x y z
N MET A 1 17.34 -17.04 53.93
CA MET A 1 16.03 -17.64 53.64
C MET A 1 15.75 -17.44 52.15
N THR A 2 16.01 -18.46 51.37
CA THR A 2 15.61 -18.57 49.97
C THR A 2 14.09 -18.52 49.89
N LYS A 3 13.53 -17.49 49.24
CA LYS A 3 12.10 -17.46 48.91
C LYS A 3 11.86 -18.51 47.84
N ASP A 4 11.26 -19.63 48.22
CA ASP A 4 10.79 -20.64 47.29
C ASP A 4 9.86 -20.01 46.25
N ASN A 5 10.31 -19.99 45.00
CA ASN A 5 9.48 -19.70 43.84
C ASN A 5 8.62 -20.94 43.55
N HIS A 6 7.57 -21.15 44.34
CA HIS A 6 6.57 -22.17 44.04
C HIS A 6 5.80 -21.78 42.77
N LEU A 7 6.25 -22.31 41.62
CA LEU A 7 5.47 -22.39 40.40
C LEU A 7 4.38 -23.44 40.64
N ASN A 8 3.20 -23.01 41.08
CA ASN A 8 2.08 -23.93 41.25
C ASN A 8 1.33 -24.04 39.92
N TYR A 9 1.45 -25.18 39.25
CA TYR A 9 0.60 -25.54 38.11
C TYR A 9 -0.67 -26.19 38.62
N GLY A 10 -1.83 -25.66 38.29
CA GLY A 10 -3.09 -26.19 38.83
C GLY A 10 -4.34 -25.57 38.22
N ILE A 11 -5.50 -26.02 38.72
CA ILE A 11 -6.81 -25.50 38.35
C ILE A 11 -7.32 -24.62 39.50
N VAL A 12 -7.53 -23.33 39.22
CA VAL A 12 -8.18 -22.39 40.16
C VAL A 12 -9.64 -22.23 39.76
N ARG A 13 -10.55 -22.35 40.73
CA ARG A 13 -11.98 -22.05 40.58
C ARG A 13 -12.37 -20.96 41.56
N LYS A 14 -12.88 -19.84 41.07
CA LYS A 14 -13.34 -18.72 41.92
C LYS A 14 -14.44 -17.95 41.20
N ASP A 15 -15.59 -17.75 41.85
CA ASP A 15 -16.69 -16.91 41.35
C ASP A 15 -17.11 -17.22 39.89
N GLY A 16 -17.11 -18.51 39.52
CA GLY A 16 -17.42 -18.99 38.16
C GLY A 16 -16.26 -18.94 37.16
N LEU A 17 -15.13 -18.33 37.50
CA LEU A 17 -13.89 -18.34 36.71
C LEU A 17 -13.10 -19.62 36.96
N VAL A 18 -12.62 -20.24 35.89
CA VAL A 18 -11.72 -21.40 35.92
C VAL A 18 -10.43 -21.08 35.20
N TYR A 19 -9.28 -21.13 35.88
CA TYR A 19 -7.96 -20.99 35.26
C TYR A 19 -7.16 -22.29 35.39
N GLN A 20 -6.47 -22.67 34.32
CA GLN A 20 -5.53 -23.77 34.26
C GLN A 20 -4.19 -23.24 33.75
N GLY A 21 -3.15 -23.30 34.57
CA GLY A 21 -1.82 -22.83 34.21
C GLY A 21 -0.96 -22.57 35.44
N CYS A 22 0.15 -21.86 35.25
CA CYS A 22 1.08 -21.56 36.32
C CYS A 22 0.68 -20.30 37.10
N LEU A 23 0.84 -20.36 38.43
CA LEU A 23 0.68 -19.23 39.33
C LEU A 23 2.02 -18.91 39.99
N VAL A 24 2.37 -17.62 39.99
CA VAL A 24 3.51 -17.07 40.73
C VAL A 24 2.99 -15.99 41.66
N HIS A 25 3.18 -16.16 42.97
CA HIS A 25 2.64 -15.28 44.02
C HIS A 25 1.13 -15.04 43.88
N GLY A 26 0.37 -16.09 43.55
CA GLY A 26 -1.08 -16.02 43.38
C GLY A 26 -1.54 -15.36 42.07
N LYS A 27 -0.62 -14.91 41.21
CA LYS A 27 -0.94 -14.31 39.90
C LYS A 27 -0.66 -15.27 38.75
N ARG A 28 -1.51 -15.22 37.72
CA ARG A 28 -1.37 -16.05 36.51
C ARG A 28 -0.11 -15.67 35.73
N GLN A 29 0.66 -16.68 35.33
CA GLN A 29 1.97 -16.53 34.71
C GLN A 29 2.21 -17.65 33.67
N GLY A 30 2.96 -17.35 32.62
CA GLY A 30 3.30 -18.32 31.58
C GLY A 30 2.08 -18.75 30.75
N ASP A 31 2.17 -19.88 30.05
CA ASP A 31 1.06 -20.33 29.21
C ASP A 31 -0.08 -20.92 30.06
N GLY A 32 -1.31 -20.57 29.70
CA GLY A 32 -2.48 -21.03 30.44
C GLY A 32 -3.81 -20.77 29.72
N ARG A 33 -4.84 -21.43 30.23
CA ARG A 33 -6.22 -21.34 29.75
C ARG A 33 -7.12 -20.83 30.86
N MET A 34 -7.97 -19.85 30.55
CA MET A 34 -9.00 -19.35 31.46
C MET A 34 -10.38 -19.47 30.81
N CYS A 35 -11.39 -19.82 31.60
CA CYS A 35 -12.79 -19.60 31.31
C CYS A 35 -13.30 -18.57 32.31
N ASP A 36 -13.89 -17.46 31.85
CA ASP A 36 -14.53 -16.49 32.75
C ASP A 36 -15.94 -16.94 33.15
N SER A 37 -16.57 -16.21 34.08
CA SER A 37 -17.88 -16.55 34.65
C SER A 37 -19.04 -16.50 33.65
N ILE A 38 -18.86 -15.85 32.50
CA ILE A 38 -19.85 -15.79 31.42
C ILE A 38 -19.54 -16.78 30.30
N GLY A 39 -18.45 -17.55 30.40
CA GLY A 39 -18.11 -18.63 29.47
C GLY A 39 -17.15 -18.27 28.35
N ASN A 40 -16.54 -17.08 28.34
CA ASN A 40 -15.49 -16.78 27.36
C ASN A 40 -14.22 -17.55 27.71
N ILE A 41 -13.56 -18.09 26.68
CA ILE A 41 -12.34 -18.86 26.80
C ILE A 41 -11.15 -17.98 26.37
N TYR A 42 -10.09 -17.97 27.17
CA TYR A 42 -8.85 -17.25 26.93
C TYR A 42 -7.69 -18.24 26.97
N ILE A 43 -6.83 -18.26 25.96
CA ILE A 43 -5.69 -19.18 25.85
C ILE A 43 -4.47 -18.39 25.41
N GLY A 44 -3.36 -18.52 26.13
CA GLY A 44 -2.09 -17.93 25.71
C GLY A 44 -1.18 -17.62 26.87
N THR A 45 -0.29 -16.65 26.67
CA THR A 45 0.78 -16.33 27.62
C THR A 45 0.34 -15.24 28.60
N TRP A 46 0.36 -15.56 29.89
CA TRP A 46 0.00 -14.73 31.02
C TRP A 46 1.23 -14.10 31.66
N LYS A 47 1.10 -12.86 32.11
CA LYS A 47 2.10 -12.16 32.93
C LYS A 47 1.36 -11.30 33.94
N ASN A 48 1.54 -11.60 35.23
CA ASN A 48 0.89 -10.87 36.33
C ASN A 48 -0.62 -10.67 36.08
N ASP A 49 -1.37 -11.75 35.88
CA ASP A 49 -2.81 -11.76 35.64
C ASP A 49 -3.30 -11.15 34.32
N THR A 50 -2.38 -10.64 33.49
CA THR A 50 -2.69 -10.12 32.15
C THR A 50 -2.34 -11.15 31.08
N LEU A 51 -3.27 -11.45 30.17
CA LEU A 51 -2.99 -12.22 28.96
C LEU A 51 -2.24 -11.32 27.96
N ILE A 52 -0.91 -11.33 27.97
CA ILE A 52 -0.12 -10.39 27.14
C ILE A 52 -0.21 -10.71 25.64
N ARG A 53 -0.42 -11.99 25.28
CA ARG A 53 -0.70 -12.44 23.92
C ARG A 53 -1.45 -13.76 23.96
N GLY A 54 -2.50 -13.89 23.15
CA GLY A 54 -3.26 -15.13 23.08
C GLY A 54 -4.52 -15.01 22.24
N THR A 55 -5.43 -15.95 22.44
CA THR A 55 -6.72 -16.04 21.78
C THR A 55 -7.84 -15.96 22.79
N ARG A 56 -8.85 -15.15 22.52
CA ARG A 56 -10.15 -15.15 23.20
C ARG A 56 -11.22 -15.68 22.26
N ILE A 57 -12.01 -16.64 22.73
CA ILE A 57 -13.22 -17.15 22.07
C ILE A 57 -14.41 -16.77 22.95
N ASP A 58 -15.34 -15.98 22.43
CA ASP A 58 -16.55 -15.63 23.18
C ASP A 58 -17.64 -16.71 23.07
N THR A 59 -18.70 -16.58 23.87
CA THR A 59 -19.82 -17.54 23.89
C THR A 59 -20.59 -17.65 22.57
N LEU A 60 -20.46 -16.65 21.69
CA LEU A 60 -21.05 -16.66 20.36
C LEU A 60 -20.13 -17.33 19.32
N GLY A 61 -18.92 -17.72 19.72
CA GLY A 61 -17.92 -18.36 18.86
C GLY A 61 -17.04 -17.39 18.07
N ASN A 62 -17.10 -16.08 18.36
CA ASN A 62 -16.17 -15.14 17.75
C ASN A 62 -14.79 -15.27 18.39
N ARG A 63 -13.75 -15.13 17.58
CA ARG A 63 -12.36 -15.36 17.97
C ARG A 63 -11.52 -14.11 17.76
N TYR A 64 -10.90 -13.60 18.81
CA TYR A 64 -9.82 -12.61 18.73
C TYR A 64 -8.48 -13.27 19.02
N THR A 65 -7.45 -12.98 18.24
CA THR A 65 -6.06 -13.40 18.52
C THR A 65 -5.14 -12.20 18.46
N GLY A 66 -4.42 -11.91 19.53
CA GLY A 66 -3.56 -10.73 19.61
C GLY A 66 -3.11 -10.42 21.03
N LYS A 67 -2.82 -9.14 21.28
CA LYS A 67 -2.41 -8.64 22.59
C LYS A 67 -3.63 -8.19 23.40
N PHE A 68 -3.52 -8.21 24.74
CA PHE A 68 -4.57 -7.70 25.63
C PHE A 68 -4.00 -6.70 26.64
N ASN A 69 -4.88 -5.82 27.14
CA ASN A 69 -4.58 -4.97 28.28
C ASN A 69 -4.86 -5.70 29.61
N SER A 70 -4.59 -5.04 30.75
CA SER A 70 -4.80 -5.58 32.10
C SER A 70 -6.26 -5.97 32.41
N ASN A 71 -7.21 -5.42 31.65
CA ASN A 71 -8.65 -5.75 31.77
C ASN A 71 -9.05 -6.89 30.83
N LEU A 72 -8.08 -7.59 30.23
CA LEU A 72 -8.28 -8.68 29.26
C LEU A 72 -9.09 -8.27 28.02
N GLN A 73 -8.99 -7.00 27.64
CA GLN A 73 -9.58 -6.49 26.41
C GLN A 73 -8.54 -6.48 25.27
N PRO A 74 -8.95 -6.76 24.02
CA PRO A 74 -8.11 -6.57 22.83
C PRO A 74 -7.37 -5.21 22.85
N HIS A 75 -6.05 -5.22 22.68
CA HIS A 75 -5.24 -4.01 22.70
C HIS A 75 -3.99 -4.20 21.83
N GLY A 76 -3.52 -3.17 21.11
CA GLY A 76 -2.45 -3.32 20.12
C GLY A 76 -2.89 -4.12 18.89
N TYR A 77 -1.93 -4.68 18.15
CA TYR A 77 -2.23 -5.43 16.92
C TYR A 77 -2.88 -6.79 17.19
N GLY A 78 -3.89 -7.17 16.40
CA GLY A 78 -4.49 -8.49 16.44
C GLY A 78 -5.53 -8.74 15.35
N THR A 79 -5.94 -10.00 15.23
CA THR A 79 -6.97 -10.47 14.30
C THR A 79 -8.26 -10.82 15.03
N TYR A 80 -9.39 -10.66 14.35
CA TYR A 80 -10.71 -11.02 14.81
C TYR A 80 -11.46 -11.75 13.70
N HIS A 81 -12.05 -12.89 14.04
CA HIS A 81 -12.93 -13.66 13.17
C HIS A 81 -14.29 -13.78 13.85
N SER A 82 -15.36 -13.32 13.20
CA SER A 82 -16.71 -13.58 13.67
C SER A 82 -17.23 -14.92 13.15
N LYS A 83 -18.14 -15.54 13.91
CA LYS A 83 -18.73 -16.84 13.55
C LYS A 83 -19.47 -16.82 12.21
N ASP A 84 -20.01 -15.66 11.84
CA ASP A 84 -20.71 -15.43 10.57
C ASP A 84 -19.77 -15.28 9.36
N GLY A 85 -18.44 -15.34 9.54
CA GLY A 85 -17.45 -15.25 8.45
C GLY A 85 -16.84 -13.86 8.27
N GLY A 86 -17.17 -12.89 9.12
CA GLY A 86 -16.46 -11.61 9.17
C GLY A 86 -15.02 -11.74 9.69
N PHE A 87 -14.15 -10.86 9.20
CA PHE A 87 -12.74 -10.80 9.56
C PHE A 87 -12.31 -9.36 9.80
N TYR A 88 -11.42 -9.16 10.77
CA TYR A 88 -10.66 -7.93 10.95
C TYR A 88 -9.21 -8.23 11.33
N GLU A 89 -8.28 -7.44 10.83
CA GLU A 89 -6.87 -7.45 11.22
C GLU A 89 -6.39 -6.00 11.35
N GLY A 90 -5.80 -5.65 12.49
CA GLY A 90 -5.31 -4.29 12.71
C GLY A 90 -5.11 -3.94 14.16
N ASN A 91 -5.03 -2.64 14.44
CA ASN A 91 -4.82 -2.13 15.78
C ASN A 91 -6.12 -2.05 16.60
N TRP A 92 -5.98 -2.33 17.90
CA TRP A 92 -7.03 -2.31 18.89
C TRP A 92 -6.64 -1.40 20.06
N SER A 93 -7.64 -0.75 20.66
CA SER A 93 -7.49 -0.04 21.92
C SER A 93 -8.74 -0.27 22.76
N ASN A 94 -8.55 -0.78 23.98
CA ASN A 94 -9.61 -1.04 24.97
C ASN A 94 -10.79 -1.83 24.39
N GLY A 95 -10.49 -2.90 23.65
CA GLY A 95 -11.48 -3.78 23.05
C GLY A 95 -12.12 -3.26 21.77
N GLN A 96 -11.67 -2.11 21.25
CA GLN A 96 -12.24 -1.49 20.06
C GLN A 96 -11.19 -1.38 18.96
N ARG A 97 -11.61 -1.56 17.70
CA ARG A 97 -10.78 -1.29 16.53
C ARG A 97 -10.39 0.18 16.53
N ASN A 98 -9.09 0.46 16.53
CA ASN A 98 -8.54 1.80 16.64
C ASN A 98 -7.17 1.86 15.96
N GLY A 99 -6.97 2.78 15.02
CA GLY A 99 -5.81 2.79 14.13
C GLY A 99 -6.08 2.07 12.80
N PHE A 100 -5.01 1.85 12.02
CA PHE A 100 -5.10 1.14 10.75
C PHE A 100 -5.56 -0.31 10.90
N GLY A 101 -6.46 -0.76 10.00
CA GLY A 101 -6.86 -2.15 9.90
C GLY A 101 -7.69 -2.50 8.67
N ILE A 102 -7.71 -3.79 8.36
CA ILE A 102 -8.42 -4.44 7.27
C ILE A 102 -9.65 -5.13 7.85
N ARG A 103 -10.82 -4.98 7.23
CA ARG A 103 -12.04 -5.71 7.58
C ARG A 103 -12.66 -6.31 6.33
N LEU A 104 -12.95 -7.60 6.37
CA LEU A 104 -13.80 -8.28 5.40
C LEU A 104 -15.12 -8.63 6.10
N ALA A 105 -16.27 -8.33 5.50
CA ALA A 105 -17.53 -8.92 5.97
C ALA A 105 -17.83 -10.18 5.14
N ALA A 106 -18.48 -11.16 5.76
CA ALA A 106 -18.79 -12.46 5.16
C ALA A 106 -19.42 -12.38 3.75
N HIS A 107 -20.18 -11.30 3.47
CA HIS A 107 -20.87 -11.09 2.21
C HIS A 107 -20.82 -9.62 1.70
N SER A 108 -19.82 -8.83 2.07
CA SER A 108 -19.76 -7.41 1.65
C SER A 108 -18.34 -6.85 1.50
N GLU A 109 -18.26 -5.53 1.26
CA GLU A 109 -17.04 -4.80 0.93
C GLU A 109 -15.89 -4.96 1.95
N LEU A 110 -14.70 -5.19 1.38
CA LEU A 110 -13.41 -5.02 2.02
C LEU A 110 -13.22 -3.55 2.43
N LYS A 111 -12.99 -3.30 3.72
CA LYS A 111 -12.63 -1.99 4.27
C LYS A 111 -11.19 -2.02 4.73
N VAL A 112 -10.32 -1.20 4.16
CA VAL A 112 -8.91 -1.09 4.57
C VAL A 112 -8.68 0.36 4.94
N GLY A 113 -8.37 0.69 6.19
CA GLY A 113 -8.21 2.11 6.55
C GLY A 113 -8.17 2.35 8.04
N GLU A 114 -8.42 3.59 8.45
CA GLU A 114 -8.38 3.99 9.85
C GLU A 114 -9.69 3.66 10.57
N TRP A 115 -9.56 3.17 11.79
CA TRP A 115 -10.65 2.88 12.70
C TRP A 115 -10.51 3.78 13.93
N HIS A 116 -11.63 4.25 14.46
CA HIS A 116 -11.63 4.98 15.73
C HIS A 116 -12.88 4.62 16.51
N HIS A 117 -12.68 3.96 17.66
CA HIS A 117 -13.74 3.41 18.51
C HIS A 117 -14.71 2.53 17.71
N ASN A 118 -14.21 1.53 16.99
CA ASN A 118 -14.98 0.63 16.11
C ASN A 118 -15.62 1.25 14.87
N HIS A 119 -15.62 2.58 14.72
CA HIS A 119 -16.12 3.23 13.53
C HIS A 119 -15.02 3.30 12.47
N TYR A 120 -15.33 2.77 11.29
CA TYR A 120 -14.50 2.97 10.10
C TYR A 120 -14.50 4.46 9.73
N ARG A 121 -13.32 5.09 9.73
CA ARG A 121 -13.14 6.52 9.43
C ARG A 121 -12.69 6.78 7.99
N GLY A 122 -12.82 5.77 7.14
CA GLY A 122 -12.32 5.78 5.78
C GLY A 122 -10.84 5.43 5.71
N GLU A 123 -10.33 5.43 4.50
CA GLU A 123 -8.90 5.38 4.27
C GLU A 123 -8.26 6.69 4.66
N ARG A 124 -7.61 6.70 5.81
CA ARG A 124 -6.78 7.83 6.21
C ARG A 124 -5.35 7.34 6.23
N LEU A 125 -4.66 7.66 5.15
CA LEU A 125 -3.21 7.50 5.12
C LEU A 125 -2.62 8.64 5.95
N ASN A 126 -2.23 8.33 7.18
CA ASN A 126 -1.32 9.18 7.92
C ASN A 126 0.02 9.17 7.17
N TYR A 127 0.44 10.35 6.70
CA TYR A 127 1.69 10.48 5.94
C TYR A 127 2.85 10.68 6.91
N THR A 128 3.44 9.57 7.35
CA THR A 128 4.60 9.51 8.24
C THR A 128 5.84 9.11 7.46
N ASN A 129 7.02 9.26 8.07
CA ASN A 129 8.29 8.78 7.52
C ASN A 129 8.40 7.23 7.42
N GLU A 130 7.45 6.48 7.99
CA GLU A 130 7.39 5.02 7.91
C GLU A 130 6.81 4.52 6.58
N ARG A 131 6.19 5.40 5.79
CA ARG A 131 5.69 5.07 4.46
C ARG A 131 6.83 5.06 3.44
N VAL A 132 6.70 4.18 2.46
CA VAL A 132 7.65 4.08 1.35
C VAL A 132 7.24 5.06 0.25
N TYR A 133 7.97 6.17 0.16
CA TYR A 133 7.73 7.20 -0.85
C TYR A 133 8.59 7.01 -2.09
N GLY A 134 8.04 7.43 -3.22
CA GLY A 134 8.77 7.61 -4.46
C GLY A 134 8.32 8.85 -5.20
N ILE A 135 8.95 9.09 -6.34
CA ILE A 135 8.58 10.19 -7.24
C ILE A 135 8.47 9.67 -8.66
N ASP A 136 7.79 10.42 -9.51
CA ASP A 136 7.89 10.25 -10.94
C ASP A 136 8.26 11.57 -11.62
N ILE A 137 9.05 11.46 -12.70
CA ILE A 137 9.67 12.61 -13.36
C ILE A 137 9.63 12.46 -14.89
N ALA A 138 9.67 13.61 -15.56
CA ALA A 138 9.78 13.74 -17.01
C ALA A 138 10.65 14.96 -17.36
N LYS A 139 10.63 15.37 -18.63
CA LYS A 139 11.32 16.59 -19.09
C LYS A 139 10.96 17.87 -18.31
N TYR A 140 9.79 17.89 -17.67
CA TYR A 140 9.26 19.07 -16.97
C TYR A 140 10.05 19.41 -15.69
N GLN A 141 10.71 18.44 -15.07
CA GLN A 141 11.60 18.69 -13.93
C GLN A 141 12.96 19.32 -14.34
N HIS A 142 13.20 19.46 -15.65
CA HIS A 142 14.39 20.09 -16.20
C HIS A 142 14.11 21.43 -16.88
N ILE A 143 12.87 21.73 -17.26
CA ILE A 143 12.55 22.86 -18.13
C ILE A 143 11.50 23.75 -17.47
N ASP A 144 11.83 25.03 -17.29
CA ASP A 144 10.88 26.09 -16.96
C ASP A 144 11.05 27.23 -17.97
N GLY A 145 10.11 27.33 -18.92
CA GLY A 145 10.24 28.19 -20.08
C GLY A 145 11.53 27.92 -20.86
N LYS A 146 12.43 28.92 -20.90
CA LYS A 146 13.75 28.81 -21.56
C LYS A 146 14.86 28.28 -20.64
N LYS A 147 14.61 28.21 -19.33
CA LYS A 147 15.62 27.82 -18.33
C LYS A 147 15.73 26.30 -18.26
N ARG A 148 16.95 25.82 -18.02
CA ARG A 148 17.26 24.40 -17.84
C ARG A 148 17.86 24.16 -16.47
N TYR A 149 17.40 23.12 -15.79
CA TYR A 149 17.83 22.74 -14.46
C TYR A 149 18.36 21.30 -14.44
N ALA A 150 19.43 21.07 -13.69
CA ALA A 150 19.94 19.75 -13.41
C ALA A 150 19.31 19.19 -12.12
N ILE A 151 19.03 17.89 -12.08
CA ILE A 151 18.61 17.20 -10.87
C ILE A 151 19.84 16.89 -10.00
N GLN A 152 19.78 17.27 -8.73
CA GLN A 152 20.83 17.02 -7.74
C GLN A 152 20.56 15.70 -6.99
N TRP A 153 20.86 14.57 -7.65
CA TRP A 153 20.51 13.21 -7.22
C TRP A 153 20.90 12.83 -5.78
N LYS A 154 22.04 13.35 -5.28
CA LYS A 154 22.51 13.09 -3.92
C LYS A 154 21.75 13.85 -2.82
N LYS A 155 20.91 14.81 -3.20
CA LYS A 155 20.16 15.67 -2.27
C LYS A 155 18.66 15.35 -2.22
N LEU A 156 18.21 14.35 -2.97
CA LEU A 156 16.78 14.13 -3.14
C LEU A 156 16.11 13.71 -1.84
N ARG A 157 15.21 14.57 -1.38
CA ARG A 157 14.32 14.33 -0.25
C ARG A 157 13.00 15.05 -0.50
N ILE A 158 11.90 14.42 -0.17
CA ILE A 158 10.58 15.05 -0.24
C ILE A 158 10.48 16.01 0.94
N ILE A 159 10.32 17.30 0.63
CA ILE A 159 10.24 18.40 1.60
C ILE A 159 8.84 19.06 1.63
N GLY A 160 7.95 18.63 0.74
CA GLY A 160 6.55 19.04 0.74
C GLY A 160 5.66 18.07 -0.05
N LEU A 161 4.46 17.81 0.46
CA LEU A 161 3.45 16.94 -0.18
C LEU A 161 2.40 17.73 -0.99
N GLY A 162 2.74 18.95 -1.40
CA GLY A 162 1.84 19.82 -2.15
C GLY A 162 0.67 20.38 -1.34
N LYS A 163 -0.14 21.19 -2.00
CA LYS A 163 -1.29 21.93 -1.47
C LYS A 163 -2.60 21.65 -2.21
N LEU A 164 -2.56 21.03 -3.40
CA LEU A 164 -3.75 20.75 -4.21
C LEU A 164 -4.77 19.80 -3.54
N SER A 165 -4.33 18.95 -2.63
CA SER A 165 -5.21 18.09 -1.82
C SER A 165 -4.87 18.19 -0.34
N LYS A 166 -5.90 18.25 0.51
CA LYS A 166 -5.76 18.29 1.98
C LYS A 166 -5.11 16.99 2.46
N LYS A 167 -3.98 17.10 3.15
CA LYS A 167 -3.24 15.96 3.71
C LYS A 167 -3.02 16.20 5.20
N LYS A 168 -3.31 15.19 6.03
CA LYS A 168 -2.95 15.22 7.45
C LYS A 168 -1.49 14.79 7.59
N VAL A 169 -0.60 15.76 7.72
CA VAL A 169 0.83 15.55 7.95
C VAL A 169 1.09 15.60 9.45
N ILE A 170 1.80 14.61 9.98
CA ILE A 170 2.26 14.60 11.38
C ILE A 170 3.75 14.89 11.37
N GLY A 171 4.17 16.00 12.00
CA GLY A 171 5.57 16.43 12.03
C GLY A 171 6.04 17.16 10.76
N ARG A 172 7.37 17.25 10.59
CA ARG A 172 8.01 17.93 9.46
C ARG A 172 8.18 16.97 8.28
N VAL A 173 7.74 17.38 7.09
CA VAL A 173 7.97 16.63 5.85
C VAL A 173 9.47 16.67 5.51
N ASN A 174 10.11 15.51 5.60
CA ASN A 174 11.50 15.31 5.19
C ASN A 174 11.74 13.83 4.89
N TYR A 175 11.14 13.32 3.81
CA TYR A 175 11.04 11.88 3.57
C TYR A 175 12.09 11.40 2.54
N PRO A 176 12.70 10.23 2.76
CA PRO A 176 13.60 9.63 1.78
C PRO A 176 12.82 9.21 0.53
N ILE A 177 13.49 9.24 -0.62
CA ILE A 177 12.96 8.69 -1.87
C ILE A 177 13.46 7.27 -2.01
N SER A 178 12.52 6.32 -2.04
CA SER A 178 12.82 4.89 -2.12
C SER A 178 12.80 4.37 -3.56
N PHE A 179 12.03 5.00 -4.44
CA PHE A 179 11.93 4.64 -5.86
C PHE A 179 11.64 5.84 -6.75
N ILE A 180 12.01 5.74 -8.03
CA ILE A 180 11.83 6.78 -9.05
C ILE A 180 11.29 6.15 -10.34
N TYR A 181 10.16 6.64 -10.85
CA TYR A 181 9.69 6.35 -12.20
C TYR A 181 10.06 7.48 -13.16
N ILE A 182 10.54 7.15 -14.35
CA ILE A 182 11.03 8.14 -15.33
C ILE A 182 10.29 7.95 -16.64
N LYS A 183 9.72 9.04 -17.17
CA LYS A 183 9.10 9.04 -18.51
C LYS A 183 10.15 8.71 -19.55
N SER A 184 9.92 7.68 -20.35
CA SER A 184 10.74 7.41 -21.52
C SER A 184 10.09 7.91 -22.79
N THR A 185 8.93 7.36 -23.15
CA THR A 185 8.31 7.61 -24.45
C THR A 185 6.84 7.99 -24.35
N GLU A 186 6.33 8.56 -25.43
CA GLU A 186 4.92 8.90 -25.61
C GLU A 186 4.50 8.59 -27.06
N GLY A 187 3.37 7.90 -27.22
CA GLY A 187 2.90 7.50 -28.53
C GLY A 187 3.93 6.65 -29.28
N LYS A 188 4.03 6.82 -30.61
CA LYS A 188 4.95 6.04 -31.44
C LYS A 188 6.26 6.74 -31.79
N SER A 189 6.51 7.93 -31.26
CA SER A 189 7.59 8.79 -31.80
C SER A 189 8.16 9.85 -30.85
N LEU A 190 7.56 10.09 -29.68
CA LEU A 190 8.07 11.10 -28.75
C LEU A 190 8.98 10.46 -27.71
N LEU A 191 10.25 10.84 -27.70
CA LEU A 191 11.22 10.46 -26.69
C LEU A 191 11.42 11.62 -25.70
N ASN A 192 11.42 11.31 -24.40
CA ASN A 192 11.89 12.25 -23.38
C ASN A 192 13.42 12.41 -23.53
N PRO A 193 13.92 13.61 -23.90
CA PRO A 193 15.34 13.82 -24.16
C PRO A 193 16.22 13.65 -22.92
N TYR A 194 15.65 13.69 -21.71
CA TYR A 194 16.38 13.50 -20.46
C TYR A 194 16.40 12.06 -19.96
N TYR A 195 15.54 11.18 -20.51
CA TYR A 195 15.30 9.83 -20.01
C TYR A 195 16.58 9.03 -19.74
N LYS A 196 17.45 8.92 -20.74
CA LYS A 196 18.68 8.12 -20.63
C LYS A 196 19.60 8.63 -19.52
N LYS A 197 19.78 9.96 -19.43
CA LYS A 197 20.63 10.58 -18.41
C LYS A 197 20.04 10.44 -17.02
N ASP A 198 18.73 10.63 -16.88
CA ASP A 198 18.05 10.52 -15.60
C ASP A 198 18.05 9.07 -15.09
N TYR A 199 17.76 8.10 -15.96
CA TYR A 199 17.83 6.69 -15.62
C TYR A 199 19.23 6.31 -15.11
N GLN A 200 20.27 6.67 -15.85
CA GLN A 200 21.66 6.36 -15.46
C GLN A 200 22.05 7.03 -14.14
N SER A 201 21.69 8.30 -13.97
CA SER A 201 22.05 9.07 -12.78
C SER A 201 21.29 8.60 -11.54
N ALA A 202 20.01 8.27 -11.68
CA ALA A 202 19.19 7.70 -10.61
C ALA A 202 19.75 6.35 -10.13
N LYS A 203 20.08 5.45 -11.07
CA LYS A 203 20.70 4.15 -10.75
C LYS A 203 22.06 4.34 -10.07
N ALA A 204 22.91 5.24 -10.58
CA ALA A 204 24.22 5.53 -9.99
C ALA A 204 24.11 6.12 -8.57
N ALA A 205 23.02 6.84 -8.26
CA ALA A 205 22.73 7.34 -6.93
C ALA A 205 22.07 6.29 -6.00
N GLY A 206 21.87 5.05 -6.46
CA GLY A 206 21.37 3.93 -5.66
C GLY A 206 19.84 3.80 -5.61
N TYR A 207 19.09 4.60 -6.38
CA TYR A 207 17.63 4.51 -6.39
C TYR A 207 17.14 3.27 -7.13
N LYS A 208 16.00 2.73 -6.69
CA LYS A 208 15.22 1.78 -7.47
C LYS A 208 14.51 2.55 -8.58
N VAL A 209 14.65 2.12 -9.83
CA VAL A 209 14.18 2.87 -11.00
C VAL A 209 13.21 2.03 -11.81
N GLY A 210 12.12 2.64 -12.24
CA GLY A 210 11.21 2.13 -13.24
C GLY A 210 11.05 3.11 -14.40
N THR A 211 10.54 2.60 -15.52
CA THR A 211 10.34 3.40 -16.74
C THR A 211 8.88 3.39 -17.14
N TYR A 212 8.34 4.53 -17.57
CA TYR A 212 6.95 4.60 -18.03
C TYR A 212 6.79 5.14 -19.45
N HIS A 213 5.68 4.73 -20.08
CA HIS A 213 5.22 5.13 -21.40
C HIS A 213 3.89 5.86 -21.31
N PHE A 214 3.79 7.06 -21.89
CA PHE A 214 2.53 7.80 -21.97
C PHE A 214 1.72 7.37 -23.20
N PHE A 215 0.57 6.75 -22.95
CA PHE A 215 -0.31 6.21 -23.98
C PHE A 215 -1.03 7.32 -24.76
N THR A 216 -1.18 7.10 -26.06
CA THR A 216 -1.98 7.97 -26.94
C THR A 216 -3.09 7.18 -27.62
N THR A 217 -4.25 7.79 -27.82
CA THR A 217 -5.35 7.18 -28.59
C THR A 217 -5.20 7.39 -30.10
N LEU A 218 -4.16 8.09 -30.53
CA LEU A 218 -3.96 8.53 -31.92
C LEU A 218 -3.14 7.54 -32.75
N THR A 219 -2.48 6.57 -32.11
CA THR A 219 -1.55 5.67 -32.80
C THR A 219 -1.76 4.22 -32.35
N PRO A 220 -1.54 3.22 -33.24
CA PRO A 220 -1.69 1.81 -32.87
C PRO A 220 -0.82 1.41 -31.66
N ALA A 221 -1.42 0.76 -30.66
CA ALA A 221 -0.74 0.37 -29.44
C ALA A 221 0.49 -0.52 -29.68
N ALA A 222 0.49 -1.36 -30.72
CA ALA A 222 1.64 -2.19 -31.08
C ALA A 222 2.85 -1.36 -31.57
N LEU A 223 2.61 -0.19 -32.19
CA LEU A 223 3.69 0.73 -32.56
C LEU A 223 4.21 1.48 -31.34
N GLN A 224 3.32 1.87 -30.43
CA GLN A 224 3.69 2.48 -29.15
C GLN A 224 4.54 1.54 -28.29
N ALA A 225 4.17 0.26 -28.22
CA ALA A 225 4.91 -0.77 -27.47
C ALA A 225 6.31 -1.01 -28.05
N ARG A 226 6.43 -1.13 -29.38
CA ARG A 226 7.73 -1.25 -30.05
C ARG A 226 8.62 -0.04 -29.80
N TYR A 227 8.06 1.16 -29.95
CA TYR A 227 8.80 2.39 -29.71
C TYR A 227 9.28 2.49 -28.26
N PHE A 228 8.45 2.10 -27.29
CA PHE A 228 8.87 1.97 -25.89
C PHE A 228 10.04 1.00 -25.72
N LEU A 229 9.95 -0.21 -26.26
CA LEU A 229 10.98 -1.24 -26.13
C LEU A 229 12.31 -0.85 -26.78
N GLU A 230 12.28 -0.11 -27.89
CA GLU A 230 13.47 0.36 -28.61
C GLU A 230 14.23 1.47 -27.84
N HIS A 231 13.51 2.28 -27.07
CA HIS A 231 14.07 3.51 -26.46
C HIS A 231 14.17 3.45 -24.93
N SER A 232 13.70 2.37 -24.30
CA SER A 232 13.59 2.27 -22.84
C SER A 232 14.45 1.16 -22.26
N TYR A 233 14.94 1.40 -21.04
CA TYR A 233 15.59 0.38 -20.23
C TYR A 233 14.55 -0.33 -19.35
N VAL A 234 14.58 -1.66 -19.44
CA VAL A 234 13.87 -2.59 -18.55
C VAL A 234 14.82 -3.75 -18.23
N LYS A 235 15.78 -3.51 -17.33
CA LYS A 235 16.84 -4.45 -16.98
C LYS A 235 16.53 -5.26 -15.71
N LYS A 236 17.33 -6.30 -15.43
CA LYS A 236 17.28 -7.01 -14.14
C LYS A 236 17.54 -6.04 -12.99
N GLY A 237 16.69 -6.08 -11.96
CA GLY A 237 16.72 -5.15 -10.83
C GLY A 237 16.00 -3.80 -11.08
N ASP A 238 15.42 -3.59 -12.26
CA ASP A 238 14.54 -2.44 -12.51
C ASP A 238 13.09 -2.79 -12.14
N PHE A 239 12.36 -1.75 -11.71
CA PHE A 239 10.94 -1.86 -11.45
C PHE A 239 10.17 -2.12 -12.76
N PRO A 240 8.96 -2.73 -12.67
CA PRO A 240 8.19 -3.09 -13.85
C PRO A 240 7.88 -1.87 -14.72
N PRO A 241 7.84 -2.03 -16.05
CA PRO A 241 7.46 -0.94 -16.94
C PRO A 241 6.02 -0.49 -16.63
N VAL A 242 5.75 0.81 -16.76
CA VAL A 242 4.41 1.37 -16.56
C VAL A 242 3.81 1.82 -17.88
N LEU A 243 2.56 1.45 -18.13
CA LEU A 243 1.71 2.09 -19.13
C LEU A 243 0.88 3.16 -18.44
N ASP A 244 1.06 4.41 -18.83
CA ASP A 244 0.31 5.57 -18.34
C ASP A 244 -0.85 5.88 -19.30
N VAL A 245 -2.09 5.72 -18.82
CA VAL A 245 -3.32 5.83 -19.62
C VAL A 245 -4.23 6.93 -19.04
N GLU A 246 -4.18 8.11 -19.67
CA GLU A 246 -4.97 9.27 -19.26
C GLU A 246 -5.80 9.93 -20.38
N PRO A 247 -6.48 9.17 -21.27
CA PRO A 247 -7.32 9.80 -22.29
C PRO A 247 -8.56 10.45 -21.67
N THR A 248 -8.93 11.61 -22.20
CA THR A 248 -10.24 12.22 -21.95
C THR A 248 -11.37 11.36 -22.52
N HIS A 249 -12.59 11.52 -21.99
CA HIS A 249 -13.75 10.80 -22.52
C HIS A 249 -13.95 11.05 -24.03
N ALA A 250 -13.75 12.28 -24.50
CA ALA A 250 -13.85 12.61 -25.92
C ALA A 250 -12.80 11.86 -26.78
N GLN A 251 -11.57 11.71 -26.28
CA GLN A 251 -10.55 10.90 -26.95
C GLN A 251 -10.92 9.42 -27.00
N ILE A 252 -11.52 8.88 -25.93
CA ILE A 252 -12.01 7.50 -25.89
C ILE A 252 -13.12 7.29 -26.92
N MET A 253 -14.10 8.19 -27.00
CA MET A 253 -15.18 8.07 -27.98
C MET A 253 -14.64 8.19 -29.41
N ARG A 254 -13.70 9.11 -29.66
CA ARG A 254 -13.09 9.30 -30.98
C ARG A 254 -12.33 8.08 -31.49
N MET A 255 -11.71 7.30 -30.60
CA MET A 255 -10.99 6.08 -30.99
C MET A 255 -11.90 4.85 -31.18
N GLY A 256 -13.23 4.99 -31.01
CA GLY A 256 -14.18 3.88 -31.13
C GLY A 256 -14.72 3.35 -29.80
N GLY A 257 -14.49 4.07 -28.69
CA GLY A 257 -15.04 3.75 -27.37
C GLY A 257 -14.13 2.90 -26.49
N THR A 258 -14.67 2.46 -25.35
CA THR A 258 -13.96 1.70 -24.31
C THR A 258 -13.47 0.34 -24.79
N LYS A 259 -14.22 -0.33 -25.68
CA LYS A 259 -13.81 -1.61 -26.29
C LYS A 259 -12.48 -1.48 -27.03
N GLU A 260 -12.35 -0.46 -27.89
CA GLU A 260 -11.12 -0.20 -28.65
C GLU A 260 -9.98 0.24 -27.72
N LEU A 261 -10.29 1.08 -26.73
CA LEU A 261 -9.32 1.46 -25.71
C LEU A 261 -8.73 0.25 -24.98
N PHE A 262 -9.57 -0.65 -24.45
CA PHE A 262 -9.09 -1.81 -23.72
C PHE A 262 -8.43 -2.85 -24.63
N SER A 263 -8.82 -2.96 -25.91
CA SER A 263 -8.09 -3.74 -26.91
C SER A 263 -6.66 -3.21 -27.09
N ALA A 264 -6.51 -1.88 -27.25
CA ALA A 264 -5.23 -1.21 -27.38
C ALA A 264 -4.36 -1.36 -26.12
N ILE A 265 -4.94 -1.18 -24.92
CA ILE A 265 -4.23 -1.38 -23.65
C ILE A 265 -3.70 -2.81 -23.53
N ARG A 266 -4.54 -3.83 -23.76
CA ARG A 266 -4.11 -5.25 -23.72
C ARG A 266 -2.98 -5.52 -24.71
N THR A 267 -3.09 -4.97 -25.92
CA THR A 267 -2.06 -5.12 -26.95
C THR A 267 -0.71 -4.61 -26.46
N TRP A 268 -0.67 -3.40 -25.88
CA TRP A 268 0.57 -2.83 -25.36
C TRP A 268 1.12 -3.67 -24.19
N LEU A 269 0.26 -3.99 -23.21
CA LEU A 269 0.65 -4.74 -22.01
C LEU A 269 1.26 -6.11 -22.37
N HIS A 270 0.62 -6.86 -23.28
CA HIS A 270 1.11 -8.18 -23.70
C HIS A 270 2.42 -8.12 -24.47
N ILE A 271 2.59 -7.14 -25.38
CA ILE A 271 3.84 -7.00 -26.14
C ILE A 271 5.01 -6.71 -25.20
N VAL A 272 4.82 -5.78 -24.26
CA VAL A 272 5.88 -5.39 -23.32
C VAL A 272 6.17 -6.51 -22.31
N GLU A 273 5.14 -7.19 -21.78
CA GLU A 273 5.35 -8.34 -20.88
C GLU A 273 6.15 -9.44 -21.58
N ARG A 274 5.76 -9.80 -22.81
CA ARG A 274 6.46 -10.84 -23.58
C ARG A 274 7.91 -10.49 -23.89
N ALA A 275 8.18 -9.23 -24.23
CA ALA A 275 9.53 -8.78 -24.58
C ALA A 275 10.46 -8.63 -23.37
N THR A 276 9.92 -8.28 -22.20
CA THR A 276 10.72 -7.94 -21.02
C THR A 276 10.72 -9.02 -19.94
N GLY A 277 9.80 -9.98 -20.02
CA GLY A 277 9.53 -10.95 -18.96
C GLY A 277 8.94 -10.32 -17.69
N ARG A 278 8.60 -9.02 -17.72
CA ARG A 278 8.04 -8.28 -16.58
C ARG A 278 6.63 -7.84 -16.90
N ARG A 279 5.68 -8.22 -16.04
CA ARG A 279 4.30 -7.74 -16.14
C ARG A 279 4.24 -6.23 -15.91
N PRO A 280 3.74 -5.43 -16.87
CA PRO A 280 3.66 -3.99 -16.67
C PRO A 280 2.66 -3.61 -15.57
N VAL A 281 2.87 -2.43 -15.00
CA VAL A 281 1.91 -1.73 -14.13
C VAL A 281 1.07 -0.79 -14.99
N LEU A 282 -0.22 -0.68 -14.69
CA LEU A 282 -1.12 0.26 -15.37
C LEU A 282 -1.34 1.50 -14.49
N TYR A 283 -0.89 2.66 -14.95
CA TYR A 283 -1.20 3.94 -14.33
C TYR A 283 -2.48 4.54 -14.93
N ILE A 284 -3.47 4.83 -14.06
CA ILE A 284 -4.79 5.36 -14.44
C ILE A 284 -5.37 6.22 -13.31
N SER A 285 -6.21 7.20 -13.65
CA SER A 285 -6.87 8.04 -12.64
C SER A 285 -7.99 7.30 -11.89
N GLN A 286 -8.34 7.79 -10.69
CA GLN A 286 -9.51 7.31 -9.95
C GLN A 286 -10.80 7.37 -10.77
N ILE A 287 -10.97 8.41 -11.59
CA ILE A 287 -12.14 8.57 -12.46
C ILE A 287 -12.16 7.45 -13.50
N PHE A 288 -11.00 7.14 -14.10
CA PHE A 288 -10.87 6.05 -15.05
C PHE A 288 -11.24 4.70 -14.41
N VAL A 289 -10.74 4.46 -13.19
CA VAL A 289 -11.03 3.24 -12.44
C VAL A 289 -12.53 3.08 -12.16
N ASN A 290 -13.22 4.16 -11.79
CA ASN A 290 -14.64 4.09 -11.48
C ASN A 290 -15.51 3.98 -12.74
N ARG A 291 -15.13 4.68 -13.81
CA ARG A 291 -15.97 4.85 -15.00
C ARG A 291 -15.76 3.76 -16.04
N TYR A 292 -14.51 3.39 -16.33
CA TYR A 292 -14.19 2.55 -17.48
C TYR A 292 -13.68 1.17 -17.08
N LEU A 293 -12.86 1.06 -16.02
CA LEU A 293 -12.25 -0.21 -15.63
C LEU A 293 -13.25 -1.36 -15.31
N PRO A 294 -14.51 -1.13 -14.88
CA PRO A 294 -15.49 -2.21 -14.75
C PRO A 294 -15.72 -3.01 -16.04
N GLU A 295 -15.50 -2.40 -17.22
CA GLU A 295 -15.61 -3.06 -18.53
C GLU A 295 -14.40 -3.95 -18.89
N ALA A 296 -13.34 -3.93 -18.07
CA ALA A 296 -12.13 -4.74 -18.24
C ALA A 296 -11.77 -5.51 -16.96
N PRO A 297 -12.61 -6.49 -16.55
CA PRO A 297 -12.42 -7.25 -15.31
C PRO A 297 -11.12 -8.06 -15.30
N ASP A 298 -10.63 -8.50 -16.46
CA ASP A 298 -9.36 -9.17 -16.63
C ASP A 298 -8.18 -8.25 -16.29
N ILE A 299 -8.18 -7.00 -16.78
CA ILE A 299 -7.14 -6.01 -16.46
C ILE A 299 -7.16 -5.72 -14.96
N LYS A 300 -8.35 -5.45 -14.41
CA LYS A 300 -8.58 -5.19 -12.99
C LYS A 300 -8.05 -6.30 -12.08
N ARG A 301 -8.19 -7.56 -12.52
CA ARG A 301 -7.77 -8.75 -11.77
C ARG A 301 -6.30 -9.12 -11.98
N ASN A 302 -5.73 -8.91 -13.16
CA ASN A 302 -4.45 -9.52 -13.52
C ASN A 302 -3.25 -8.57 -13.42
N TYR A 303 -3.48 -7.25 -13.46
CA TYR A 303 -2.43 -6.24 -13.46
C TYR A 303 -2.41 -5.42 -12.17
N HIS A 304 -1.21 -5.03 -11.77
CA HIS A 304 -1.04 -4.04 -10.72
C HIS A 304 -1.41 -2.65 -11.23
N ILE A 305 -2.11 -1.88 -10.41
CA ILE A 305 -2.58 -0.54 -10.75
C ILE A 305 -1.82 0.50 -9.92
N TRP A 306 -1.31 1.52 -10.60
CA TRP A 306 -0.87 2.76 -10.00
C TRP A 306 -1.96 3.81 -10.21
N ILE A 307 -2.52 4.36 -9.14
CA ILE A 307 -3.65 5.29 -9.25
C ILE A 307 -3.20 6.72 -8.98
N SER A 308 -3.66 7.67 -9.81
CA SER A 308 -3.73 9.08 -9.44
C SER A 308 -5.06 9.42 -8.77
N ARG A 309 -4.99 9.84 -7.50
CA ARG A 309 -6.17 9.95 -6.64
C ARG A 309 -6.02 10.98 -5.53
N TYR A 310 -7.10 11.71 -5.25
CA TYR A 310 -7.14 12.77 -4.26
C TYR A 310 -8.37 12.71 -3.31
N GLY A 311 -9.08 11.57 -3.23
CA GLY A 311 -10.35 11.39 -2.46
C GLY A 311 -10.32 10.29 -1.37
N GLU A 312 -11.48 9.78 -0.90
CA GLU A 312 -11.62 9.02 0.40
C GLU A 312 -11.86 7.47 0.37
N TYR A 313 -12.05 6.81 -0.80
CA TYR A 313 -12.19 5.34 -0.98
C TYR A 313 -11.19 4.63 -1.93
N LYS A 314 -10.60 3.48 -1.53
CA LYS A 314 -9.69 2.62 -2.31
C LYS A 314 -10.54 1.87 -3.31
N PRO A 315 -10.31 2.10 -4.60
CA PRO A 315 -11.00 1.29 -5.59
C PRO A 315 -10.55 -0.16 -5.44
N GLY A 316 -11.48 -1.10 -5.63
CA GLY A 316 -11.21 -2.53 -5.57
C GLY A 316 -10.32 -3.03 -6.71
N VAL A 317 -9.06 -2.60 -6.73
CA VAL A 317 -8.03 -2.98 -7.71
C VAL A 317 -6.79 -3.51 -7.00
N LYS A 318 -5.90 -4.18 -7.74
CA LYS A 318 -4.56 -4.57 -7.25
C LYS A 318 -3.62 -3.35 -7.18
N LEU A 319 -3.89 -2.45 -6.24
CA LEU A 319 -3.14 -1.22 -6.04
C LEU A 319 -1.70 -1.51 -5.63
N ILE A 320 -0.72 -0.99 -6.38
CA ILE A 320 0.71 -1.08 -6.05
C ILE A 320 1.31 0.28 -5.67
N TYR A 321 0.87 1.35 -6.33
CA TYR A 321 1.32 2.71 -6.07
C TYR A 321 0.11 3.66 -6.04
N TRP A 322 0.23 4.71 -5.24
CA TRP A 322 -0.69 5.82 -5.22
C TRP A 322 0.07 7.13 -5.49
N GLN A 323 -0.27 7.82 -6.57
CA GLN A 323 0.16 9.21 -6.78
C GLN A 323 -0.67 10.13 -5.87
N LEU A 324 0.01 10.61 -4.83
CA LEU A 324 -0.54 11.34 -3.69
C LEU A 324 -0.71 12.84 -3.99
N SER A 325 0.21 13.41 -4.77
CA SER A 325 0.25 14.84 -5.06
C SER A 325 1.00 15.07 -6.35
N PRO A 326 0.49 15.90 -7.26
CA PRO A 326 1.20 16.31 -8.46
C PRO A 326 2.00 17.61 -8.26
N ASP A 327 1.98 18.15 -7.04
CA ASP A 327 2.48 19.49 -6.70
C ASP A 327 3.42 19.48 -5.49
N GLY A 328 4.06 18.33 -5.27
CA GLY A 328 5.07 18.13 -4.25
C GLY A 328 6.31 18.99 -4.44
N SER A 329 7.19 18.96 -3.45
CA SER A 329 8.46 19.68 -3.47
C SER A 329 9.57 18.74 -3.01
N VAL A 330 10.63 18.66 -3.81
CA VAL A 330 11.74 17.74 -3.60
C VAL A 330 13.04 18.54 -3.61
N SER A 331 13.80 18.43 -2.53
CA SER A 331 15.14 19.01 -2.48
C SER A 331 15.98 18.46 -3.63
N GLY A 332 16.66 19.33 -4.38
CA GLY A 332 17.47 18.94 -5.53
C GLY A 332 16.72 18.81 -6.87
N ILE A 333 15.42 19.05 -6.92
CA ILE A 333 14.64 19.18 -8.16
C ILE A 333 14.00 20.56 -8.21
N HIS A 334 14.07 21.21 -9.37
CA HIS A 334 13.38 22.48 -9.59
C HIS A 334 11.92 22.26 -9.98
N GLY A 335 11.03 23.09 -9.49
CA GLY A 335 9.60 23.02 -9.79
C GLY A 335 8.84 21.96 -8.99
N LYS A 336 7.67 21.59 -9.51
CA LYS A 336 6.76 20.62 -8.89
C LYS A 336 7.13 19.19 -9.28
N VAL A 337 6.90 18.27 -8.36
CA VAL A 337 7.21 16.85 -8.54
C VAL A 337 6.04 16.00 -8.05
N ASP A 338 5.72 14.98 -8.84
CA ASP A 338 4.70 14.01 -8.51
C ASP A 338 5.20 13.09 -7.41
N ILE A 339 4.47 13.05 -6.29
CA ILE A 339 4.81 12.28 -5.10
C ILE A 339 3.96 11.02 -5.06
N ASN A 340 4.62 9.89 -4.90
CA ASN A 340 4.02 8.57 -4.90
C ASN A 340 4.23 7.84 -3.58
N VAL A 341 3.31 6.95 -3.24
CA VAL A 341 3.40 6.08 -2.08
C VAL A 341 3.18 4.65 -2.53
N PHE A 342 4.09 3.75 -2.16
CA PHE A 342 3.91 2.31 -2.35
C PHE A 342 2.79 1.78 -1.44
N ASN A 343 1.97 0.87 -1.95
CA ASN A 343 0.88 0.25 -1.19
C ASN A 343 1.39 -0.91 -0.32
N GLY A 344 2.19 -0.56 0.69
CA GLY A 344 2.79 -1.46 1.68
C GLY A 344 3.74 -0.68 2.60
N TYR A 345 4.38 -1.39 3.53
CA TYR A 345 5.46 -0.86 4.35
C TYR A 345 6.80 -1.44 3.87
N GLN A 346 7.86 -1.23 4.66
CA GLN A 346 9.23 -1.57 4.28
C GLN A 346 9.39 -3.05 3.91
N ASP A 347 8.84 -3.98 4.72
CA ASP A 347 8.97 -5.42 4.47
C ASP A 347 8.31 -5.86 3.15
N GLU A 348 7.13 -5.33 2.83
CA GLU A 348 6.47 -5.61 1.54
C GLU A 348 7.22 -4.96 0.38
N PHE A 349 7.82 -3.79 0.58
CA PHE A 349 8.61 -3.11 -0.43
C PHE A 349 9.92 -3.85 -0.73
N GLU A 350 10.60 -4.37 0.29
CA GLU A 350 11.80 -5.19 0.12
C GLU A 350 11.49 -6.50 -0.61
N ARG A 351 10.37 -7.15 -0.26
CA ARG A 351 9.87 -8.31 -0.99
C ARG A 351 9.53 -7.97 -2.44
N PHE A 352 8.89 -6.83 -2.69
CA PHE A 352 8.65 -6.38 -4.06
C PHE A 352 9.96 -6.16 -4.83
N CYS A 353 10.95 -5.53 -4.20
CA CYS A 353 12.27 -5.32 -4.78
C CYS A 353 13.03 -6.63 -5.05
N SER A 354 12.84 -7.68 -4.25
CA SER A 354 13.55 -8.95 -4.43
C SER A 354 13.03 -9.78 -5.61
N HIS A 355 11.80 -9.52 -6.05
CA HIS A 355 11.18 -10.24 -7.17
C HIS A 355 11.53 -9.63 -8.54
N HIS A 356 12.24 -8.50 -8.59
CA HIS A 356 12.49 -7.71 -9.80
C HIS A 356 13.97 -7.40 -9.96
#